data_AF-A0A0D2F7L7-F1
#
_entry.id   AF-A0A0D2F7L7-F1
#
_cell.length_a   1.000
_cell.length_b   1.000
_cell.length_c   1.000
_cell.angle_alpha   90.00
_cell.angle_beta   90.00
_cell.angle_gamma   90.00
#
_symmetry.space_group_name_H-M   'P 1'
#
loop_
_entity.id
_entity.type
_entity.pdbx_description
1 polymer ?
#
loop_
_entity_poly.entity_id
_entity_poly.type
_entity_poly.pdbx_seq_one_letter_code
_entity_poly.pdbx_strand_id
1 'polypeptide(L)'
;MDEKLLPWPAPDSPLTRQSVLLGSSIDETQRAFDDAGPGIFLPADSEPEYFRVQVGEVDDIGFRTCLLQNDHAVAEFLRASREIEINTTNNASWTGAVPTSPKSTFFLLNPTFGWGHLMLSEASMRSILRHVRVFPAFLKHLTAFGEKDFARDEGFAAYDIAEHVDRLGRRQGLETCFLWKYVQRDDGNAQHPWTIRHALVYQNFSCTTQKSTHILVRAPTQLTNRLKHNFTASPESRAATAADWLGLQTVLISSGTGDWRHTLNYYDGQITKLFDVLVMFSIETDAASDSKKVQQCISSMKDLTHLVDQILRISHVLALNSTIIHCMTNAARRYETVERRDAFLDLAESVHLEYDFLRRLAESLLARGNNLSRQLQDIIAFRNSELNNRIATATSTSTGAVVELTSKSSHEARIVKVLTIVALIYVPASFAADFLQMGYVSVDQDRNFHIVASMDVWLWVIIAFPLILLALSVLLVCEVLGRRKVAQGAATSNTPVFTNIV
;
A
#
# COMPACT_ATOMS: atom_id res chain seq x y z
N MET A 1 -6.36 41.11 -2.13
CA MET A 1 -6.78 41.71 -3.41
C MET A 1 -5.68 41.43 -4.41
N ASP A 2 -5.95 40.54 -5.37
CA ASP A 2 -5.23 40.20 -6.61
C ASP A 2 -3.92 40.94 -6.94
N GLU A 3 -2.91 40.89 -6.07
CA GLU A 3 -1.54 41.19 -6.48
C GLU A 3 -1.03 40.02 -7.32
N LYS A 4 -1.36 40.02 -8.61
CA LYS A 4 -0.73 39.16 -9.61
C LYS A 4 0.77 39.17 -9.36
N LEU A 5 1.38 37.99 -9.27
CA LEU A 5 2.68 37.80 -8.66
C LEU A 5 3.81 38.65 -9.28
N LEU A 6 3.70 39.13 -10.53
CA LEU A 6 4.55 40.15 -11.17
C LEU A 6 3.97 40.53 -12.56
N PRO A 7 4.29 41.72 -13.13
CA PRO A 7 4.29 41.89 -14.58
C PRO A 7 5.47 41.08 -15.14
N TRP A 8 5.18 39.88 -15.64
CA TRP A 8 6.13 39.11 -16.44
C TRP A 8 6.69 39.98 -17.58
N PRO A 9 7.96 39.79 -17.99
CA PRO A 9 8.55 40.60 -19.05
C PRO A 9 7.66 40.50 -20.30
N ALA A 10 7.56 41.64 -21.00
CA ALA A 10 6.65 41.84 -22.13
C ALA A 10 6.67 40.63 -23.08
N PRO A 11 5.55 40.36 -23.78
CA PRO A 11 5.41 39.19 -24.66
C PRO A 11 6.55 38.99 -25.69
N ASP A 12 7.33 40.03 -25.96
CA ASP A 12 8.51 39.98 -26.85
C ASP A 12 9.83 39.56 -26.16
N SER A 13 9.82 39.22 -24.88
CA SER A 13 11.01 38.71 -24.20
C SER A 13 11.33 37.27 -24.66
N PRO A 14 12.62 36.87 -24.76
CA PRO A 14 13.00 35.52 -25.15
C PRO A 14 12.41 34.42 -24.23
N LEU A 15 12.14 34.75 -22.96
CA LEU A 15 11.44 33.87 -22.01
C LEU A 15 10.02 33.51 -22.49
N THR A 16 9.32 34.46 -23.10
CA THR A 16 7.96 34.25 -23.62
C THR A 16 7.97 33.37 -24.86
N ARG A 17 9.02 33.43 -25.70
CA ARG A 17 9.10 32.56 -26.89
C ARG A 17 9.27 31.08 -26.54
N GLN A 18 9.95 30.76 -25.44
CA GLN A 18 10.07 29.37 -24.97
C GLN A 18 8.82 28.90 -24.22
N SER A 19 8.18 29.74 -23.41
CA SER A 19 6.95 29.37 -22.70
C SER A 19 5.74 29.21 -23.64
N VAL A 20 5.64 30.01 -24.71
CA VAL A 20 4.59 29.89 -25.73
C VAL A 20 4.72 28.57 -26.53
N LEU A 21 5.93 28.04 -26.70
CA LEU A 21 6.13 26.72 -27.31
C LEU A 21 5.71 25.55 -26.41
N LEU A 22 5.67 25.77 -25.09
CA LEU A 22 5.28 24.80 -24.06
C LEU A 22 3.88 25.08 -23.51
N GLY A 23 2.93 25.45 -24.38
CA GLY A 23 1.50 25.13 -24.30
C GLY A 23 0.64 25.70 -23.17
N SER A 24 1.17 26.06 -22.00
CA SER A 24 0.39 26.67 -20.91
C SER A 24 0.61 28.18 -20.88
N SER A 25 -0.48 28.93 -20.87
CA SER A 25 -0.41 30.38 -20.68
C SER A 25 0.23 30.67 -19.32
N ILE A 26 1.04 31.73 -19.23
CA ILE A 26 1.61 32.23 -17.97
C ILE A 26 0.50 32.46 -16.94
N ASP A 27 -0.67 32.95 -17.39
CA ASP A 27 -1.83 33.16 -16.53
C ASP A 27 -2.41 31.84 -15.98
N GLU A 28 -2.35 30.73 -16.74
CA GLU A 28 -2.82 29.42 -16.27
C GLU A 28 -1.91 28.86 -15.19
N THR A 29 -0.60 29.01 -15.37
CA THR A 29 0.39 28.57 -14.38
C THR A 29 0.24 29.36 -13.07
N GLN A 30 0.00 30.66 -13.19
CA GLN A 30 -0.25 31.53 -12.05
C GLN A 30 -1.54 31.14 -11.32
N ARG A 31 -2.64 30.90 -12.06
CA ARG A 31 -3.91 30.45 -11.46
C ARG A 31 -3.78 29.10 -10.76
N ALA A 32 -3.12 28.13 -11.39
CA ALA A 32 -2.89 26.82 -10.78
C ALA A 32 -2.08 26.92 -9.48
N PHE A 33 -1.11 27.84 -9.43
CA PHE A 33 -0.37 28.13 -8.21
C PHE A 33 -1.24 28.81 -7.15
N ASP A 34 -2.04 29.81 -7.53
CA ASP A 34 -2.94 30.51 -6.62
C ASP A 34 -4.01 29.57 -6.03
N ASP A 35 -4.53 28.63 -6.83
CA ASP A 35 -5.49 27.61 -6.42
C ASP A 35 -4.86 26.58 -5.45
N ALA A 36 -3.60 26.18 -5.69
CA ALA A 36 -2.89 25.23 -4.85
C ALA A 36 -2.26 25.87 -3.59
N GLY A 37 -2.03 27.18 -3.60
CA GLY A 37 -1.32 27.95 -2.58
C GLY A 37 -1.77 27.67 -1.13
N PRO A 38 -3.07 27.70 -0.80
CA PRO A 38 -3.57 27.47 0.55
C PRO A 38 -3.17 26.10 1.13
N GLY A 39 -2.98 25.08 0.29
CA GLY A 39 -2.55 23.74 0.72
C GLY A 39 -1.03 23.61 0.85
N ILE A 40 -0.24 24.50 0.23
CA ILE A 40 1.23 24.41 0.19
C ILE A 40 1.85 25.09 1.41
N PHE A 41 1.32 26.25 1.80
CA PHE A 41 1.92 27.14 2.80
C PHE A 41 1.23 27.05 4.15
N LEU A 42 1.88 27.56 5.19
CA LEU A 42 1.24 27.69 6.50
C LEU A 42 0.02 28.62 6.41
N PRO A 43 -1.11 28.25 7.02
CA PRO A 43 -2.22 29.16 7.27
C PRO A 43 -1.74 30.42 8.01
N ALA A 44 -2.35 31.58 7.71
CA ALA A 44 -1.95 32.86 8.30
C ALA A 44 -2.02 32.89 9.84
N ASP A 45 -2.88 32.07 10.44
CA ASP A 45 -3.09 31.97 11.89
C ASP A 45 -2.16 30.95 12.59
N SER A 46 -1.18 30.39 11.87
CA SER A 46 -0.26 29.40 12.43
C SER A 46 0.69 30.01 13.47
N GLU A 47 1.03 29.24 14.50
CA GLU A 47 1.98 29.69 15.52
C GLU A 47 3.37 29.99 14.93
N PRO A 48 4.08 31.01 15.44
CA PRO A 48 5.37 31.43 14.90
C PRO A 48 6.46 30.34 14.97
N GLU A 49 6.31 29.35 15.85
CA GLU A 49 7.26 28.23 15.96
C GLU A 49 7.29 27.34 14.71
N TYR A 50 6.20 27.31 13.94
CA TYR A 50 6.12 26.56 12.69
C TYR A 50 6.76 27.31 11.52
N PHE A 51 7.08 28.59 11.64
CA PHE A 51 7.74 29.36 10.59
C PHE A 51 9.26 29.18 10.65
N ARG A 52 9.84 28.68 9.56
CA ARG A 52 11.28 28.43 9.45
C ARG A 52 11.75 28.47 8.00
N VAL A 53 12.45 29.52 7.64
CA VAL A 53 13.22 29.62 6.38
C VAL A 53 14.70 29.64 6.71
N GLN A 54 15.46 28.67 6.20
CA GLN A 54 16.91 28.64 6.35
C GLN A 54 17.56 29.24 5.11
N VAL A 55 18.47 30.20 5.29
CA VAL A 55 19.22 30.78 4.18
C VAL A 55 20.71 30.53 4.39
N GLY A 56 21.37 30.04 3.35
CA GLY A 56 22.82 29.85 3.30
C GLY A 56 23.44 30.80 2.29
N GLU A 57 24.42 31.58 2.70
CA GLU A 57 25.20 32.46 1.82
C GLU A 57 26.63 31.96 1.73
N VAL A 58 27.13 31.78 0.50
CA VAL A 58 28.50 31.36 0.21
C VAL A 58 29.25 32.55 -0.38
N ASP A 59 30.34 32.93 0.26
CA ASP A 59 31.27 33.97 -0.19
C ASP A 59 32.68 33.37 -0.42
N ASP A 60 33.64 34.21 -0.83
CA ASP A 60 35.03 33.80 -1.01
C ASP A 60 35.75 33.46 0.30
N ILE A 61 35.19 33.86 1.44
CA ILE A 61 35.80 33.72 2.76
C ILE A 61 35.27 32.45 3.44
N GLY A 62 34.03 32.05 3.17
CA GLY A 62 33.41 30.88 3.75
C GLY A 62 31.90 30.76 3.47
N PHE A 63 31.23 30.07 4.39
CA PHE A 63 29.81 29.76 4.32
C PHE A 63 29.11 30.27 5.58
N ARG A 64 28.05 31.05 5.40
CA ARG A 64 27.23 31.61 6.46
C ARG A 64 25.82 31.06 6.37
N THR A 65 25.19 30.82 7.51
CA THR A 65 23.80 30.38 7.57
C THR A 65 23.01 31.28 8.49
N CYS A 66 21.82 31.72 8.08
CA CYS A 66 20.87 32.42 8.92
C CYS A 66 19.51 31.71 8.93
N LEU A 67 18.78 31.88 10.03
CA LEU A 67 17.46 31.32 10.24
C LEU A 67 16.46 32.47 10.33
N LEU A 68 15.48 32.48 9.43
CA LEU A 68 14.42 33.48 9.38
C LEU A 68 13.16 32.86 10.00
N GLN A 69 12.66 33.50 11.07
CA GLN A 69 11.59 32.96 11.92
C GLN A 69 10.23 33.64 11.73
N ASN A 70 10.14 34.67 10.91
CA ASN A 70 8.87 35.34 10.61
C ASN A 70 8.92 36.08 9.27
N ASP A 71 7.76 36.53 8.78
CA ASP A 71 7.62 37.26 7.53
C ASP A 71 8.42 38.57 7.50
N HIS A 72 8.51 39.27 8.63
CA HIS A 72 9.28 40.50 8.73
C HIS A 72 10.77 40.25 8.49
N ALA A 73 11.35 39.22 9.11
CA ALA A 73 12.75 38.82 8.94
C ALA A 73 13.05 38.43 7.50
N VAL A 74 12.11 37.74 6.82
CA VAL A 74 12.23 37.46 5.38
C VAL A 74 12.23 38.76 4.57
N ALA A 75 11.28 39.65 4.80
CA ALA A 75 11.21 40.91 4.08
C ALA A 75 12.46 41.80 4.30
N GLU A 76 12.96 41.86 5.54
CA GLU A 76 14.17 42.60 5.90
C GLU A 76 15.42 42.02 5.25
N PHE A 77 15.59 40.70 5.30
CA PHE A 77 16.69 40.00 4.63
C PHE A 77 16.68 40.29 3.12
N LEU A 78 15.53 40.13 2.45
CA LEU A 78 15.41 40.37 1.01
C LEU A 78 15.65 41.84 0.62
N ARG A 79 15.28 42.80 1.48
CA ARG A 79 15.62 44.22 1.27
C ARG A 79 17.12 44.45 1.39
N ALA A 80 17.76 43.93 2.43
CA ALA A 80 19.19 44.05 2.64
C ALA A 80 19.99 43.42 1.47
N SER A 81 19.61 42.22 1.02
CA SER A 81 20.23 41.58 -0.15
C SER A 81 20.10 42.44 -1.40
N ARG A 82 18.93 43.05 -1.63
CA ARG A 82 18.70 43.94 -2.79
C ARG A 82 19.53 45.22 -2.72
N GLU A 83 19.69 45.81 -1.54
CA GLU A 83 20.54 46.98 -1.33
C GLU A 83 22.02 46.68 -1.60
N ILE A 84 22.49 45.50 -1.16
CA ILE A 84 23.86 45.03 -1.44
C ILE A 84 24.06 44.84 -2.95
N GLU A 85 23.10 44.25 -3.66
CA GLU A 85 23.15 44.10 -5.12
C GLU A 85 23.25 45.45 -5.83
N ILE A 86 22.38 46.41 -5.47
CA ILE A 86 22.37 47.76 -6.07
C ILE A 86 23.70 48.48 -5.79
N ASN A 87 24.19 48.44 -4.55
CA ASN A 87 25.44 49.07 -4.17
C ASN A 87 26.64 48.43 -4.88
N THR A 88 26.65 47.11 -5.07
CA THR A 88 27.70 46.42 -5.82
C THR A 88 27.67 46.82 -7.29
N THR A 89 26.49 46.98 -7.90
CA THR A 89 26.38 47.44 -9.29
C THR A 89 26.78 48.90 -9.47
N ASN A 90 26.50 49.77 -8.49
CA ASN A 90 26.82 51.20 -8.57
C ASN A 90 28.29 51.50 -8.21
N ASN A 91 28.88 50.76 -7.27
CA ASN A 91 30.22 51.03 -6.72
C ASN A 91 31.36 50.26 -7.41
N ALA A 92 31.11 49.61 -8.54
CA ALA A 92 32.16 48.97 -9.34
C ALA A 92 33.30 49.94 -9.77
N SER A 93 33.15 51.25 -9.53
CA SER A 93 34.21 52.26 -9.75
C SER A 93 34.87 52.84 -8.49
N TRP A 94 34.54 52.40 -7.26
CA TRP A 94 35.12 53.00 -6.03
C TRP A 94 35.66 51.94 -5.06
N THR A 95 36.97 51.97 -4.84
CA THR A 95 37.73 51.10 -3.94
C THR A 95 37.50 51.46 -2.47
N GLY A 96 36.38 51.02 -1.91
CA GLY A 96 36.15 50.94 -0.47
C GLY A 96 35.76 49.51 -0.10
N ALA A 97 36.08 49.06 1.11
CA ALA A 97 35.73 47.73 1.62
C ALA A 97 34.21 47.59 1.83
N VAL A 98 33.47 47.51 0.73
CA VAL A 98 32.03 47.20 0.69
C VAL A 98 31.88 45.71 1.02
N PRO A 99 30.88 45.30 1.84
CA PRO A 99 30.58 43.89 2.03
C PRO A 99 30.36 43.23 0.66
N THR A 100 31.24 42.30 0.32
CA THR A 100 31.19 41.58 -0.95
C THR A 100 29.89 40.79 -1.01
N SER A 101 29.05 41.09 -1.99
CA SER A 101 27.84 40.31 -2.27
C SER A 101 28.17 38.80 -2.34
N PRO A 102 27.33 37.91 -1.79
CA PRO A 102 27.60 36.48 -1.82
C PRO A 102 27.69 35.97 -3.27
N LYS A 103 28.54 34.96 -3.48
CA LYS A 103 28.62 34.23 -4.75
C LYS A 103 27.43 33.30 -4.93
N SER A 104 26.93 32.70 -3.86
CA SER A 104 25.75 31.86 -3.93
C SER A 104 24.83 32.03 -2.74
N THR A 105 23.52 32.06 -2.99
CA THR A 105 22.48 32.14 -1.95
C THR A 105 21.55 30.95 -2.08
N PHE A 106 21.36 30.20 -0.99
CA PHE A 106 20.52 29.01 -0.90
C PHE A 106 19.34 29.27 0.04
N PHE A 107 18.12 29.19 -0.47
CA PHE A 107 16.90 29.17 0.33
C PHE A 107 16.48 27.72 0.55
N LEU A 108 16.53 27.26 1.80
CA LEU A 108 16.12 25.91 2.18
C LEU A 108 14.74 25.97 2.85
N LEU A 109 13.75 25.36 2.17
CA LEU A 109 12.34 25.35 2.53
C LEU A 109 11.92 23.91 2.86
N ASN A 110 11.91 23.56 4.15
CA ASN A 110 11.54 22.22 4.59
C ASN A 110 10.20 22.25 5.32
N PRO A 111 9.30 21.27 5.09
CA PRO A 111 8.11 21.08 5.92
C PRO A 111 8.48 20.42 7.25
N THR A 112 7.55 20.42 8.21
CA THR A 112 7.68 19.69 9.49
C THR A 112 7.65 18.18 9.30
N PHE A 113 6.80 17.68 8.40
CA PHE A 113 6.70 16.27 8.01
C PHE A 113 6.50 16.14 6.50
N GLY A 114 6.73 14.94 5.96
CA GLY A 114 6.81 14.70 4.51
C GLY A 114 5.56 15.06 3.70
N TRP A 115 4.38 15.13 4.31
CA TRP A 115 3.11 15.53 3.68
C TRP A 115 2.50 16.78 4.32
N GLY A 116 3.31 17.58 5.02
CA GLY A 116 2.84 18.81 5.66
C GLY A 116 3.07 20.06 4.81
N HIS A 117 2.50 21.16 5.27
CA HIS A 117 2.78 22.50 4.76
C HIS A 117 4.27 22.84 4.85
N LEU A 118 4.74 23.62 3.89
CA LEU A 118 6.05 24.26 4.00
C LEU A 118 6.04 25.26 5.16
N MET A 119 7.13 25.30 5.92
CA MET A 119 7.29 26.15 7.12
C MET A 119 7.44 27.65 6.80
N LEU A 120 6.60 28.20 5.92
CA LEU A 120 6.55 29.63 5.60
C LEU A 120 5.13 30.02 5.19
N SER A 121 4.81 31.30 5.37
CA SER A 121 3.56 31.89 4.88
C SER A 121 3.61 32.06 3.36
N GLU A 122 2.42 32.16 2.76
CA GLU A 122 2.28 32.50 1.36
C GLU A 122 2.92 33.86 1.02
N ALA A 123 2.80 34.85 1.90
CA ALA A 123 3.36 36.18 1.69
C ALA A 123 4.89 36.17 1.64
N SER A 124 5.53 35.39 2.51
CA SER A 124 6.98 35.17 2.48
C SER A 124 7.41 34.43 1.21
N MET A 125 6.69 33.38 0.82
CA MET A 125 7.00 32.67 -0.42
C MET A 125 6.90 33.60 -1.62
N ARG A 126 5.80 34.33 -1.78
CA ARG A 126 5.63 35.31 -2.86
C ARG A 126 6.74 36.37 -2.86
N SER A 127 7.19 36.82 -1.69
CA SER A 127 8.30 37.78 -1.56
C SER A 127 9.64 37.20 -2.05
N ILE A 128 9.96 35.95 -1.67
CA ILE A 128 11.15 35.24 -2.14
C ILE A 128 11.09 35.06 -3.66
N LEU A 129 9.95 34.57 -4.19
CA LEU A 129 9.76 34.36 -5.62
C LEU A 129 9.91 35.66 -6.42
N ARG A 130 9.41 36.78 -5.88
CA ARG A 130 9.57 38.12 -6.48
C ARG A 130 11.00 38.61 -6.46
N HIS A 131 11.73 38.37 -5.37
CA HIS A 131 13.13 38.75 -5.24
C HIS A 131 14.01 37.97 -6.22
N VAL A 132 13.83 36.65 -6.27
CA VAL A 132 14.61 35.74 -7.12
C VAL A 132 14.21 35.84 -8.60
N ARG A 133 12.99 36.35 -8.89
CA ARG A 133 12.39 36.43 -10.23
C ARG A 133 12.34 35.07 -10.93
N VAL A 134 11.85 34.06 -10.21
CA VAL A 134 11.72 32.70 -10.75
C VAL A 134 10.91 32.68 -12.04
N PHE A 135 11.29 31.87 -13.03
CA PHE A 135 10.45 31.55 -14.19
C PHE A 135 9.17 30.72 -13.88
N PRO A 136 8.15 30.72 -14.76
CA PRO A 136 6.84 30.15 -14.45
C PRO A 136 6.86 28.64 -14.19
N ALA A 137 7.76 27.90 -14.85
CA ALA A 137 7.87 26.44 -14.71
C ALA A 137 8.10 26.02 -13.24
N PHE A 138 8.82 26.84 -12.47
CA PHE A 138 9.00 26.58 -11.04
C PHE A 138 7.68 26.55 -10.27
N LEU A 139 6.75 27.46 -10.57
CA LEU A 139 5.45 27.53 -9.91
C LEU A 139 4.63 26.26 -10.15
N LYS A 140 4.66 25.75 -11.39
CA LYS A 140 4.05 24.46 -11.75
C LYS A 140 4.65 23.30 -10.96
N HIS A 141 5.96 23.30 -10.69
CA HIS A 141 6.59 22.21 -9.92
C HIS A 141 6.28 22.32 -8.43
N LEU A 142 6.10 23.55 -7.95
CA LEU A 142 5.77 23.83 -6.56
C LEU A 142 4.37 23.34 -6.17
N THR A 143 3.43 23.23 -7.13
CA THR A 143 2.09 22.67 -6.86
C THR A 143 2.12 21.20 -6.44
N ALA A 144 3.25 20.50 -6.61
CA ALA A 144 3.41 19.13 -6.14
C ALA A 144 3.64 19.03 -4.61
N PHE A 145 3.77 20.16 -3.91
CA PHE A 145 3.99 20.21 -2.46
C PHE A 145 2.70 20.57 -1.71
N GLY A 146 2.76 20.52 -0.39
CA GLY A 146 1.63 20.82 0.50
C GLY A 146 1.04 19.61 1.21
N GLU A 147 -0.08 19.86 1.86
CA GLU A 147 -0.82 18.85 2.62
C GLU A 147 -1.36 17.73 1.71
N LYS A 148 -1.12 16.48 2.11
CA LYS A 148 -1.54 15.30 1.35
C LYS A 148 -2.03 14.20 2.29
N ASP A 149 -3.18 13.61 1.95
CA ASP A 149 -3.73 12.44 2.66
C ASP A 149 -3.12 11.10 2.18
N PHE A 150 -2.58 11.10 0.96
CA PHE A 150 -1.99 9.94 0.33
C PHE A 150 -0.87 10.34 -0.63
N ALA A 151 -0.12 9.36 -1.12
CA ALA A 151 0.99 9.55 -2.05
C ALA A 151 0.52 10.12 -3.43
N ARG A 152 0.33 11.44 -3.51
CA ARG A 152 0.05 12.19 -4.75
C ARG A 152 1.34 12.66 -5.41
N ASP A 153 1.33 12.76 -6.73
CA ASP A 153 2.44 13.29 -7.57
C ASP A 153 3.74 12.49 -7.53
N GLU A 154 3.68 11.20 -7.15
CA GLU A 154 4.87 10.33 -7.20
C GLU A 154 5.38 10.19 -8.62
N GLY A 155 4.47 9.94 -9.57
CA GLY A 155 4.77 9.88 -11.00
C GLY A 155 5.06 11.23 -11.66
N PHE A 156 4.82 12.34 -10.97
CA PHE A 156 5.13 13.67 -11.50
C PHE A 156 6.62 13.95 -11.37
N ALA A 157 7.29 14.00 -12.52
CA ALA A 157 8.66 14.45 -12.65
C ALA A 157 8.72 15.52 -13.74
N ALA A 158 9.61 16.48 -13.55
CA ALA A 158 9.81 17.55 -14.50
C ALA A 158 11.24 18.06 -14.42
N TYR A 159 11.73 18.54 -15.55
CA TYR A 159 13.01 19.20 -15.72
C TYR A 159 12.79 20.30 -16.74
N ASP A 160 12.92 21.55 -16.30
CA ASP A 160 12.78 22.72 -17.15
C ASP A 160 14.03 23.60 -17.05
N ILE A 161 14.41 24.16 -18.19
CA ILE A 161 15.55 25.06 -18.31
C ILE A 161 15.15 26.26 -19.17
N ALA A 162 15.51 27.45 -18.72
CA ALA A 162 15.36 28.69 -19.45
C ALA A 162 16.73 29.39 -19.58
N GLU A 163 16.99 29.93 -20.77
CA GLU A 163 18.22 30.67 -21.05
C GLU A 163 17.92 32.17 -21.10
N HIS A 164 18.66 32.94 -20.31
CA HIS A 164 18.62 34.40 -20.36
C HIS A 164 19.71 34.90 -21.29
N VAL A 165 19.29 35.62 -22.31
CA VAL A 165 20.17 36.10 -23.39
C VAL A 165 20.12 37.62 -23.44
N ASP A 166 21.27 38.25 -23.68
CA ASP A 166 21.38 39.69 -23.88
C ASP A 166 20.82 40.13 -25.25
N ARG A 167 20.83 41.44 -25.50
CA ARG A 167 20.39 42.01 -26.79
C ARG A 167 21.22 41.56 -28.00
N LEU A 168 22.44 41.07 -27.76
CA LEU A 168 23.39 40.60 -28.78
C LEU A 168 23.32 39.08 -28.98
N GLY A 169 22.40 38.37 -28.32
CA GLY A 169 22.32 36.92 -28.42
C GLY A 169 23.31 36.17 -27.52
N ARG A 170 24.03 36.86 -26.61
CA ARG A 170 24.98 36.23 -25.68
C ARG A 170 24.29 35.86 -24.38
N ARG A 171 24.60 34.67 -23.88
CA ARG A 171 24.04 34.17 -22.62
C ARG A 171 24.47 35.02 -21.43
N GLN A 172 23.49 35.50 -20.67
CA GLN A 172 23.68 36.18 -19.39
C GLN A 172 23.47 35.25 -18.20
N GLY A 173 22.59 34.25 -18.34
CA GLY A 173 22.31 33.30 -17.26
C GLY A 173 21.45 32.12 -17.67
N LEU A 174 21.34 31.16 -16.76
CA LEU A 174 20.60 29.92 -16.89
C LEU A 174 19.70 29.73 -15.68
N GLU A 175 18.42 29.55 -15.91
CA GLU A 175 17.47 29.12 -14.89
C GLU A 175 17.12 27.66 -15.11
N THR A 176 17.19 26.87 -14.06
CA THR A 176 16.85 25.45 -14.09
C THR A 176 15.99 25.09 -12.91
N CYS A 177 14.99 24.26 -13.14
CA CYS A 177 14.25 23.64 -12.05
C CYS A 177 13.90 22.19 -12.37
N PHE A 178 13.89 21.36 -11.33
CA PHE A 178 13.55 19.96 -11.48
C PHE A 178 13.07 19.34 -10.17
N LEU A 179 12.29 18.27 -10.30
CA LEU A 179 11.77 17.49 -9.18
C LEU A 179 12.58 16.21 -8.99
N TRP A 180 13.50 16.22 -8.03
CA TRP A 180 14.33 15.08 -7.71
C TRP A 180 13.63 14.12 -6.74
N LYS A 181 13.64 12.82 -7.01
CA LYS A 181 13.05 11.83 -6.12
C LYS A 181 14.12 11.14 -5.30
N TYR A 182 13.86 10.87 -4.02
CA TYR A 182 14.78 10.17 -3.14
C TYR A 182 14.02 9.34 -2.12
N VAL A 183 14.71 8.40 -1.45
CA VAL A 183 14.13 7.65 -0.33
C VAL A 183 14.73 8.16 0.96
N GLN A 184 13.90 8.25 1.98
CA GLN A 184 14.33 8.56 3.33
C GLN A 184 13.95 7.44 4.27
N ARG A 185 14.84 7.15 5.22
CA ARG A 185 14.53 6.26 6.33
C ARG A 185 13.82 7.07 7.41
N ASP A 186 12.63 6.62 7.79
CA ASP A 186 11.92 7.08 8.97
C ASP A 186 12.36 6.18 10.15
N ASP A 187 12.98 6.78 11.17
CA ASP A 187 13.47 6.05 12.35
C ASP A 187 12.37 5.66 13.36
N GLY A 188 11.10 5.97 13.04
CA GLY A 188 9.95 5.62 13.87
C GLY A 188 9.52 4.15 13.77
N ASN A 189 8.49 3.79 14.53
CA ASN A 189 7.86 2.45 14.51
C ASN A 189 6.97 2.19 13.28
N ALA A 190 7.29 2.79 12.13
CA ALA A 190 6.54 2.55 10.91
C ALA A 190 6.69 1.08 10.47
N GLN A 191 5.59 0.47 10.00
CA GLN A 191 5.63 -0.89 9.43
C GLN A 191 6.63 -1.00 8.26
N HIS A 192 6.84 0.11 7.55
CA HIS A 192 7.84 0.25 6.49
C HIS A 192 8.75 1.44 6.80
N PRO A 193 10.04 1.21 7.08
CA PRO A 193 10.95 2.28 7.50
C PRO A 193 11.40 3.18 6.34
N TRP A 194 11.15 2.78 5.09
CA TRP A 194 11.62 3.51 3.91
C TRP A 194 10.44 4.18 3.21
N THR A 195 10.55 5.49 2.98
CA THR A 195 9.50 6.27 2.34
C THR A 195 10.04 7.08 1.16
N ILE A 196 9.28 7.08 0.06
CA ILE A 196 9.60 7.86 -1.13
C ILE A 196 9.26 9.33 -0.86
N ARG A 197 10.20 10.21 -1.23
CA ARG A 197 10.11 11.67 -1.10
C ARG A 197 10.54 12.31 -2.41
N HIS A 198 10.23 13.60 -2.54
CA HIS A 198 10.66 14.42 -3.66
C HIS A 198 11.16 15.78 -3.16
N ALA A 199 12.22 16.27 -3.78
CA ALA A 199 12.82 17.58 -3.56
C ALA A 199 12.63 18.42 -4.82
N LEU A 200 12.27 19.69 -4.65
CA LEU A 200 12.27 20.65 -5.75
C LEU A 200 13.54 21.47 -5.65
N VAL A 201 14.32 21.43 -6.72
CA VAL A 201 15.55 22.20 -6.84
C VAL A 201 15.32 23.25 -7.91
N TYR A 202 15.58 24.50 -7.55
CA TYR A 202 15.67 25.61 -8.46
C TYR A 202 17.06 26.23 -8.37
N GLN A 203 17.57 26.65 -9.52
CA GLN A 203 18.85 27.30 -9.65
C GLN A 203 18.76 28.38 -10.72
N ASN A 204 19.07 29.61 -10.35
CA ASN A 204 19.35 30.71 -11.26
C ASN A 204 20.85 30.98 -11.24
N PHE A 205 21.54 30.82 -12.36
CA PHE A 205 22.97 31.00 -12.49
C PHE A 205 23.26 32.15 -13.46
N SER A 206 23.98 33.18 -13.01
CA SER A 206 24.45 34.27 -13.86
C SER A 206 25.83 33.96 -14.41
N CYS A 207 25.94 33.77 -15.73
CA CYS A 207 27.21 33.54 -16.41
C CYS A 207 28.15 34.76 -16.29
N THR A 208 27.59 35.97 -16.28
CA THR A 208 28.38 37.22 -16.21
C THR A 208 28.97 37.46 -14.83
N THR A 209 28.19 37.24 -13.78
CA THR A 209 28.63 37.54 -12.41
C THR A 209 29.18 36.31 -11.67
N GLN A 210 29.03 35.11 -12.24
CA GLN A 210 29.31 33.82 -11.60
C GLN A 210 28.59 33.69 -10.25
N LYS A 211 27.42 34.32 -10.15
CA LYS A 211 26.55 34.25 -8.98
C LYS A 211 25.42 33.27 -9.21
N SER A 212 25.00 32.60 -8.14
CA SER A 212 23.91 31.66 -8.19
C SER A 212 22.91 31.84 -7.05
N THR A 213 21.63 31.70 -7.37
CA THR A 213 20.55 31.72 -6.39
C THR A 213 19.78 30.41 -6.50
N HIS A 214 19.64 29.72 -5.38
CA HIS A 214 19.05 28.40 -5.31
C HIS A 214 17.86 28.39 -4.36
N ILE A 215 16.81 27.69 -4.75
CA ILE A 215 15.69 27.37 -3.85
C ILE A 215 15.60 25.85 -3.78
N LEU A 216 15.74 25.32 -2.57
CA LEU A 216 15.67 23.89 -2.30
C LEU A 216 14.46 23.63 -1.41
N VAL A 217 13.43 23.00 -1.97
CA VAL A 217 12.25 22.57 -1.21
C VAL A 217 12.43 21.10 -0.85
N ARG A 218 12.33 20.79 0.45
CA ARG A 218 12.46 19.42 0.98
C ARG A 218 13.76 18.74 0.52
N ALA A 219 14.87 19.43 0.68
CA ALA A 219 16.18 18.91 0.28
C ALA A 219 16.57 17.69 1.13
N PRO A 220 17.13 16.61 0.53
CA PRO A 220 17.63 15.49 1.31
C PRO A 220 18.77 15.92 2.22
N THR A 221 18.85 15.34 3.42
CA THR A 221 19.87 15.68 4.42
C THR A 221 21.28 15.35 3.93
N GLN A 222 21.41 14.32 3.10
CA GLN A 222 22.66 13.93 2.44
C GLN A 222 23.16 15.05 1.52
N LEU A 223 22.26 15.68 0.75
CA LEU A 223 22.60 16.81 -0.11
C LEU A 223 23.04 18.01 0.72
N THR A 224 22.26 18.41 1.73
CA THR A 224 22.58 19.59 2.53
C THR A 224 23.88 19.42 3.31
N ASN A 225 24.14 18.21 3.84
CA ASN A 225 25.40 17.88 4.51
C ASN A 225 26.60 17.90 3.56
N ARG A 226 26.45 17.36 2.35
CA ARG A 226 27.53 17.40 1.33
C ARG A 226 27.81 18.80 0.82
N LEU A 227 26.77 19.61 0.60
CA LEU A 227 26.93 21.02 0.24
C LEU A 227 27.67 21.78 1.33
N LYS A 228 27.22 21.64 2.59
CA LYS A 228 27.90 22.25 3.75
C LYS A 228 29.37 21.82 3.82
N HIS A 229 29.64 20.53 3.67
CA HIS A 229 31.00 20.02 3.62
C HIS A 229 31.83 20.68 2.51
N ASN A 230 31.34 20.67 1.26
CA ASN A 230 32.05 21.25 0.10
C ASN A 230 32.33 22.75 0.27
N PHE A 231 31.41 23.50 0.87
CA PHE A 231 31.63 24.92 1.13
C PHE A 231 32.68 25.18 2.22
N THR A 232 32.81 24.28 3.19
CA THR A 232 33.77 24.40 4.30
C THR A 232 35.13 23.76 4.06
N ALA A 233 35.21 22.73 3.21
CA ALA A 233 36.39 21.87 3.08
C ALA A 233 37.59 22.57 2.43
N SER A 234 37.39 23.20 1.26
CA SER A 234 38.45 23.92 0.56
C SER A 234 37.90 25.06 -0.30
N PRO A 235 38.69 26.12 -0.57
CA PRO A 235 38.30 27.18 -1.48
C PRO A 235 38.01 26.68 -2.90
N GLU A 236 38.76 25.68 -3.37
CA GLU A 236 38.58 25.07 -4.70
C GLU A 236 37.25 24.31 -4.79
N SER A 237 36.94 23.48 -3.79
CA SER A 237 35.67 22.72 -3.73
C SER A 237 34.47 23.68 -3.61
N ARG A 238 34.64 24.76 -2.84
CA ARG A 238 33.65 25.83 -2.73
C ARG A 238 33.43 26.52 -4.07
N ALA A 239 34.49 26.91 -4.76
CA ALA A 239 34.39 27.53 -6.08
C ALA A 239 33.72 26.59 -7.10
N ALA A 240 34.12 25.31 -7.13
CA ALA A 240 33.54 24.30 -8.01
C ALA A 240 32.05 24.04 -7.74
N THR A 241 31.59 24.18 -6.49
CA THR A 241 30.18 23.95 -6.15
C THR A 241 29.32 25.22 -6.28
N ALA A 242 29.86 26.38 -5.92
CA ALA A 242 29.14 27.65 -5.82
C ALA A 242 29.15 28.45 -7.13
N ALA A 243 30.31 28.51 -7.79
CA ALA A 243 30.52 29.30 -9.00
C ALA A 243 30.26 28.51 -10.29
N ASP A 244 29.91 27.22 -10.21
CA ASP A 244 29.55 26.42 -11.37
C ASP A 244 28.05 26.11 -11.42
N TRP A 245 27.48 26.16 -12.62
CA TRP A 245 26.08 25.79 -12.82
C TRP A 245 25.86 24.29 -12.54
N LEU A 246 26.77 23.43 -13.00
CA LEU A 246 26.69 21.99 -12.80
C LEU A 246 27.10 21.54 -11.38
N GLY A 247 27.69 22.42 -10.57
CA GLY A 247 28.18 22.10 -9.23
C GLY A 247 27.10 21.49 -8.32
N LEU A 248 25.93 22.14 -8.21
CA LEU A 248 24.81 21.61 -7.41
C LEU A 248 24.28 20.28 -7.96
N GLN A 249 24.13 20.18 -9.28
CA GLN A 249 23.62 18.97 -9.94
C GLN A 249 24.56 17.79 -9.72
N THR A 250 25.87 18.02 -9.80
CA THR A 250 26.94 17.05 -9.51
C THR A 250 26.84 16.51 -8.09
N VAL A 251 26.68 17.39 -7.09
CA VAL A 251 26.53 16.97 -5.68
C VAL A 251 25.23 16.18 -5.46
N LEU A 252 24.14 16.57 -6.12
CA LEU A 252 22.86 15.89 -6.03
C LEU A 252 22.93 14.47 -6.60
N ILE A 253 23.34 14.31 -7.86
CA ILE A 253 23.34 12.99 -8.52
C ILE A 253 24.31 12.01 -7.84
N SER A 254 25.46 12.51 -7.37
CA SER A 254 26.47 11.69 -6.66
C SER A 254 26.03 11.24 -5.26
N SER A 255 24.99 11.83 -4.68
CA SER A 255 24.51 11.51 -3.33
C SER A 255 23.23 10.68 -3.30
N GLY A 256 22.53 10.57 -4.43
CA GLY A 256 21.19 10.00 -4.45
C GLY A 256 21.11 8.47 -4.43
N THR A 257 22.14 7.72 -4.80
CA THR A 257 22.03 6.28 -5.10
C THR A 257 22.11 5.36 -3.87
N GLY A 258 22.80 5.79 -2.80
CA GLY A 258 23.06 4.95 -1.62
C GLY A 258 21.81 4.43 -0.92
N ASP A 259 20.84 5.32 -0.65
CA ASP A 259 19.62 4.97 0.10
C ASP A 259 18.70 4.02 -0.67
N TRP A 260 18.67 4.12 -2.01
CA TRP A 260 17.92 3.19 -2.85
C TRP A 260 18.43 1.75 -2.71
N ARG A 261 19.75 1.56 -2.62
CA ARG A 261 20.35 0.24 -2.44
C ARG A 261 19.93 -0.39 -1.10
N HIS A 262 19.98 0.38 -0.03
CA HIS A 262 19.56 -0.08 1.30
C HIS A 262 18.06 -0.40 1.34
N THR A 263 17.26 0.42 0.67
CA THR A 263 15.82 0.22 0.53
C THR A 263 15.49 -1.08 -0.19
N LEU A 264 16.09 -1.33 -1.36
CA LEU A 264 15.86 -2.55 -2.14
C LEU A 264 16.31 -3.81 -1.38
N ASN A 265 17.43 -3.76 -0.66
CA ASN A 265 17.89 -4.85 0.19
C ASN A 265 16.92 -5.13 1.36
N TYR A 266 16.27 -4.10 1.91
CA TYR A 266 15.24 -4.29 2.91
C TYR A 266 14.03 -5.04 2.34
N TYR A 267 13.51 -4.62 1.18
CA TYR A 267 12.40 -5.31 0.52
C TYR A 267 12.76 -6.74 0.09
N ASP A 268 13.99 -6.94 -0.39
CA ASP A 268 14.57 -8.25 -0.67
C ASP A 268 14.45 -9.17 0.56
N GLY A 269 14.92 -8.71 1.73
CA GLY A 269 14.81 -9.44 2.99
C GLY A 269 13.38 -9.71 3.43
N GLN A 270 12.44 -8.79 3.21
CA GLN A 270 11.02 -8.99 3.53
C GLN A 270 10.38 -10.06 2.63
N ILE A 271 10.69 -10.06 1.33
CA ILE A 271 10.24 -11.12 0.40
C ILE A 271 10.82 -12.47 0.82
N THR A 272 12.10 -12.53 1.19
CA THR A 272 12.75 -13.78 1.63
C THR A 272 12.08 -14.35 2.89
N LYS A 273 11.74 -13.52 3.88
CA LYS A 273 10.98 -13.97 5.05
C LYS A 273 9.63 -14.58 4.71
N LEU A 274 8.89 -13.97 3.77
CA LEU A 274 7.60 -14.51 3.31
C LEU A 274 7.78 -15.84 2.55
N PHE A 275 8.85 -15.96 1.77
CA PHE A 275 9.22 -17.21 1.12
C PHE A 275 9.55 -18.31 2.14
N ASP A 276 10.34 -18.02 3.16
CA ASP A 276 10.70 -19.00 4.21
C ASP A 276 9.46 -19.50 4.95
N VAL A 277 8.54 -18.60 5.29
CA VAL A 277 7.24 -18.94 5.88
C VAL A 277 6.45 -19.88 4.96
N LEU A 278 6.45 -19.63 3.64
CA LEU A 278 5.77 -20.49 2.66
C LEU A 278 6.37 -21.89 2.56
N VAL A 279 7.70 -21.99 2.57
CA VAL A 279 8.41 -23.28 2.53
C VAL A 279 8.04 -24.10 3.76
N MET A 280 8.02 -23.50 4.95
CA MET A 280 7.60 -24.17 6.19
C MET A 280 6.14 -24.62 6.16
N PHE A 281 5.25 -23.80 5.58
CA PHE A 281 3.84 -24.18 5.39
C PHE A 281 3.61 -25.42 4.54
N SER A 282 4.49 -25.65 3.57
CA SER A 282 4.40 -26.77 2.65
C SER A 282 4.80 -28.09 3.30
N ILE A 283 5.58 -28.05 4.39
CA ILE A 283 6.11 -29.24 5.08
C ILE A 283 5.14 -29.77 6.15
N GLU A 284 4.44 -28.89 6.86
CA GLU A 284 3.63 -29.31 8.01
C GLU A 284 2.18 -29.70 7.65
N THR A 285 1.83 -30.97 7.84
CA THR A 285 0.53 -31.56 7.50
C THR A 285 -0.46 -31.72 8.67
N ASP A 286 -0.23 -31.06 9.81
CA ASP A 286 -1.11 -31.20 10.98
C ASP A 286 -2.53 -30.63 10.75
N ALA A 287 -3.49 -31.55 10.64
CA ALA A 287 -4.90 -31.29 10.31
C ALA A 287 -5.61 -30.32 11.26
N ALA A 288 -5.24 -30.28 12.54
CA ALA A 288 -5.88 -29.42 13.54
C ALA A 288 -5.59 -27.93 13.34
N SER A 289 -4.56 -27.58 12.56
CA SER A 289 -4.12 -26.19 12.36
C SER A 289 -4.50 -25.62 10.98
N ASP A 290 -5.11 -26.42 10.09
CA ASP A 290 -5.29 -26.06 8.67
C ASP A 290 -6.00 -24.70 8.46
N SER A 291 -7.04 -24.40 9.24
CA SER A 291 -7.74 -23.09 9.15
C SER A 291 -6.84 -21.90 9.51
N LYS A 292 -6.04 -22.02 10.58
CA LYS A 292 -5.08 -20.97 10.98
C LYS A 292 -3.99 -20.80 9.93
N LYS A 293 -3.52 -21.90 9.34
CA LYS A 293 -2.50 -21.90 8.28
C LYS A 293 -2.99 -21.21 7.01
N VAL A 294 -4.22 -21.51 6.58
CA VAL A 294 -4.85 -20.82 5.43
C VAL A 294 -4.99 -19.32 5.72
N GLN A 295 -5.44 -18.94 6.92
CA GLN A 295 -5.56 -17.53 7.29
C GLN A 295 -4.20 -16.81 7.29
N GLN A 296 -3.14 -17.46 7.77
CA GLN A 296 -1.80 -16.91 7.72
C GLN A 296 -1.27 -16.81 6.28
N CYS A 297 -1.57 -17.76 5.38
CA CYS A 297 -1.25 -17.63 3.95
C CYS A 297 -1.96 -16.43 3.30
N ILE A 298 -3.23 -16.20 3.64
CA ILE A 298 -3.99 -15.03 3.18
C ILE A 298 -3.35 -13.73 3.68
N SER A 299 -2.89 -13.70 4.94
CA SER A 299 -2.16 -12.55 5.49
C SER A 299 -0.84 -12.32 4.74
N SER A 300 -0.03 -13.37 4.56
CA SER A 300 1.22 -13.30 3.79
C SER A 300 1.01 -12.81 2.35
N MET A 301 -0.12 -13.16 1.73
CA MET A 301 -0.48 -12.68 0.40
C MET A 301 -0.77 -11.17 0.39
N LYS A 302 -1.43 -10.63 1.43
CA LYS A 302 -1.64 -9.18 1.57
C LYS A 302 -0.32 -8.45 1.75
N ASP A 303 0.55 -8.96 2.63
CA ASP A 303 1.87 -8.38 2.88
C ASP A 303 2.72 -8.40 1.60
N LEU A 304 2.72 -9.52 0.87
CA LEU A 304 3.42 -9.64 -0.39
C LEU A 304 2.90 -8.68 -1.46
N THR A 305 1.58 -8.55 -1.57
CA THR A 305 0.95 -7.61 -2.52
C THR A 305 1.39 -6.18 -2.22
N HIS A 306 1.43 -5.81 -0.94
CA HIS A 306 1.96 -4.52 -0.51
C HIS A 306 3.45 -4.36 -0.86
N LEU A 307 4.29 -5.36 -0.60
CA LEU A 307 5.72 -5.29 -0.98
C LEU A 307 5.91 -5.13 -2.49
N VAL A 308 5.15 -5.87 -3.31
CA VAL A 308 5.20 -5.77 -4.78
C VAL A 308 4.78 -4.37 -5.24
N ASP A 309 3.72 -3.80 -4.69
CA ASP A 309 3.30 -2.42 -4.98
C ASP A 309 4.39 -1.39 -4.65
N GLN A 310 5.02 -1.50 -3.47
CA GLN A 310 6.11 -0.60 -3.10
C GLN A 310 7.30 -0.72 -4.07
N ILE A 311 7.69 -1.93 -4.48
CA ILE A 311 8.79 -2.12 -5.42
C ILE A 311 8.42 -1.58 -6.81
N LEU A 312 7.17 -1.71 -7.26
CA LEU A 312 6.70 -1.11 -8.51
C LEU A 312 6.86 0.41 -8.48
N ARG A 313 6.46 1.05 -7.38
CA ARG A 313 6.62 2.49 -7.17
C ARG A 313 8.09 2.91 -7.17
N ILE A 314 8.96 2.16 -6.48
CA ILE A 314 10.41 2.37 -6.50
C ILE A 314 10.97 2.27 -7.93
N SER A 315 10.62 1.20 -8.66
CA SER A 315 11.07 0.99 -10.04
C SER A 315 10.67 2.15 -10.95
N HIS A 316 9.43 2.64 -10.82
CA HIS A 316 8.95 3.79 -11.56
C HIS A 316 9.76 5.06 -11.24
N VAL A 317 9.99 5.34 -9.95
CA VAL A 317 10.74 6.51 -9.49
C VAL A 317 12.20 6.49 -9.95
N LEU A 318 12.85 5.32 -9.94
CA LEU A 318 14.21 5.16 -10.47
C LEU A 318 14.26 5.52 -11.97
N ALA A 319 13.25 5.14 -12.75
CA ALA A 319 13.15 5.51 -14.16
C ALA A 319 12.95 7.03 -14.37
N LEU A 320 12.17 7.68 -13.50
CA LEU A 320 12.00 9.14 -13.54
C LEU A 320 13.32 9.86 -13.25
N ASN A 321 14.06 9.46 -12.23
CA ASN A 321 15.37 10.03 -11.93
C ASN A 321 16.38 9.81 -13.07
N SER A 322 16.38 8.62 -13.67
CA SER A 322 17.20 8.34 -14.85
C SER A 322 16.85 9.27 -16.03
N THR A 323 15.57 9.55 -16.24
CA THR A 323 15.10 10.53 -17.24
C THR A 323 15.57 11.95 -16.91
N ILE A 324 15.52 12.37 -15.65
CA ILE A 324 16.02 13.67 -15.20
C ILE A 324 17.53 13.80 -15.45
N ILE A 325 18.32 12.77 -15.12
CA ILE A 325 19.75 12.73 -15.39
C ILE A 325 20.02 12.84 -16.89
N HIS A 326 19.22 12.17 -17.72
CA HIS A 326 19.31 12.30 -19.18
C HIS A 326 19.01 13.73 -19.65
N CYS A 327 18.00 14.39 -19.08
CA CYS A 327 17.72 15.80 -19.37
C CYS A 327 18.86 16.72 -18.94
N MET A 328 19.45 16.51 -17.75
CA MET A 328 20.64 17.24 -17.28
C MET A 328 21.84 17.05 -18.21
N THR A 329 22.08 15.81 -18.67
CA THR A 329 23.13 15.46 -19.62
C THR A 329 22.96 16.22 -20.95
N ASN A 330 21.73 16.26 -21.47
CA ASN A 330 21.41 17.01 -22.68
C ASN A 330 21.54 18.52 -22.49
N ALA A 331 21.20 19.03 -21.31
CA ALA A 331 21.40 20.44 -20.96
C ALA A 331 22.90 20.78 -20.85
N ALA A 332 23.70 19.97 -20.16
CA ALA A 332 25.15 20.13 -20.09
C ALA A 332 25.80 20.16 -21.49
N ARG A 333 25.34 19.31 -22.41
CA ARG A 333 25.80 19.32 -23.82
C ARG A 333 25.51 20.62 -24.56
N ARG A 334 24.41 21.29 -24.25
CA ARG A 334 23.97 22.52 -24.93
C ARG A 334 24.58 23.78 -24.32
N TYR A 335 24.73 23.80 -23.00
CA TYR A 335 25.03 25.02 -22.27
C TYR A 335 26.46 25.06 -21.72
N GLU A 336 27.14 23.94 -21.50
CA GLU A 336 28.43 23.97 -20.82
C GLU A 336 29.64 23.94 -21.78
N THR A 337 30.76 24.49 -21.29
CA THR A 337 32.08 24.41 -21.95
C THR A 337 32.57 22.96 -22.05
N VAL A 338 33.43 22.66 -23.05
CA VAL A 338 33.88 21.28 -23.35
C VAL A 338 34.46 20.58 -22.11
N GLU A 339 35.38 21.23 -21.40
CA GLU A 339 36.08 20.62 -20.25
C GLU A 339 35.12 20.26 -19.10
N ARG A 340 34.27 21.21 -18.67
CA ARG A 340 33.31 20.98 -17.58
C ARG A 340 32.19 20.03 -17.99
N ARG A 341 31.78 20.12 -19.25
CA ARG A 341 30.80 19.19 -19.83
C ARG A 341 31.32 17.77 -19.75
N ASP A 342 32.53 17.50 -20.24
CA ASP A 342 33.03 16.12 -20.34
C ASP A 342 33.18 15.49 -18.95
N ALA A 343 33.69 16.23 -17.95
CA ALA A 343 33.76 15.76 -16.57
C ALA A 343 32.37 15.46 -15.96
N PHE A 344 31.36 16.30 -16.23
CA PHE A 344 29.99 16.05 -15.78
C PHE A 344 29.36 14.86 -16.49
N LEU A 345 29.62 14.69 -17.79
CA LEU A 345 29.10 13.58 -18.59
C LEU A 345 29.63 12.23 -18.08
N ASP A 346 30.92 12.14 -17.77
CA ASP A 346 31.53 10.93 -17.21
C ASP A 346 30.87 10.54 -15.87
N LEU A 347 30.64 11.52 -14.99
CA LEU A 347 29.93 11.30 -13.73
C LEU A 347 28.46 10.89 -13.97
N ALA A 348 27.77 11.60 -14.86
CA ALA A 348 26.37 11.35 -15.17
C ALA A 348 26.17 9.95 -15.78
N GLU A 349 27.09 9.49 -16.62
CA GLU A 349 27.08 8.13 -17.18
C GLU A 349 27.27 7.08 -16.09
N SER A 350 28.25 7.28 -15.20
CA SER A 350 28.48 6.39 -14.05
C SER A 350 27.24 6.28 -13.16
N VAL A 351 26.63 7.42 -12.79
CA VAL A 351 25.42 7.44 -11.97
C VAL A 351 24.22 6.85 -12.73
N HIS A 352 24.09 7.09 -14.02
CA HIS A 352 23.03 6.51 -14.85
C HIS A 352 23.11 4.97 -14.86
N LEU A 353 24.33 4.41 -14.97
CA LEU A 353 24.56 2.97 -14.86
C LEU A 353 24.17 2.43 -13.48
N GLU A 354 24.48 3.15 -12.39
CA GLU A 354 24.03 2.78 -11.04
C GLU A 354 22.49 2.71 -10.94
N TYR A 355 21.79 3.70 -11.50
CA TYR A 355 20.32 3.70 -11.55
C TYR A 355 19.77 2.53 -12.35
N ASP A 356 20.41 2.16 -13.45
CA ASP A 356 20.02 0.99 -14.24
C ASP A 356 20.26 -0.33 -13.47
N PHE A 357 21.35 -0.46 -12.71
CA PHE A 357 21.55 -1.61 -11.84
C PHE A 357 20.49 -1.70 -10.74
N LEU A 358 20.15 -0.58 -10.09
CA LEU A 358 19.09 -0.51 -9.09
C LEU A 358 17.72 -0.89 -9.69
N ARG A 359 17.44 -0.43 -10.92
CA ARG A 359 16.20 -0.77 -11.61
C ARG A 359 16.13 -2.26 -11.97
N ARG A 360 17.22 -2.85 -12.47
CA ARG A 360 17.29 -4.31 -12.71
C ARG A 360 17.12 -5.11 -11.43
N LEU A 361 17.66 -4.63 -10.31
CA LEU A 361 17.43 -5.24 -8.99
C LEU A 361 15.95 -5.17 -8.61
N ALA A 362 15.30 -4.02 -8.77
CA ALA A 362 13.86 -3.88 -8.53
C ALA A 362 13.02 -4.81 -9.42
N GLU A 363 13.33 -4.89 -10.72
CA GLU A 363 12.67 -5.79 -11.68
C GLU A 363 12.82 -7.27 -11.27
N SER A 364 14.01 -7.67 -10.81
CA SER A 364 14.26 -9.02 -10.28
C SER A 364 13.44 -9.32 -9.02
N LEU A 365 13.37 -8.36 -8.08
CA LEU A 365 12.55 -8.49 -6.87
C LEU A 365 11.06 -8.57 -7.20
N LEU A 366 10.59 -7.80 -8.19
CA LEU A 366 9.21 -7.88 -8.68
C LEU A 366 8.91 -9.25 -9.29
N ALA A 367 9.80 -9.77 -10.13
CA ALA A 367 9.64 -11.11 -10.70
C ALA A 367 9.57 -12.17 -9.59
N ARG A 368 10.44 -12.07 -8.57
CA ARG A 368 10.42 -12.99 -7.42
C ARG A 368 9.15 -12.85 -6.58
N GLY A 369 8.71 -11.63 -6.30
CA GLY A 369 7.46 -11.36 -5.58
C GLY A 369 6.24 -11.90 -6.31
N ASN A 370 6.15 -11.70 -7.62
CA ASN A 370 5.07 -12.24 -8.44
C ASN A 370 5.09 -13.78 -8.50
N ASN A 371 6.28 -14.38 -8.57
CA ASN A 371 6.41 -15.84 -8.50
C ASN A 371 5.94 -16.39 -7.14
N LEU A 372 6.30 -15.72 -6.05
CA LEU A 372 5.84 -16.08 -4.71
C LEU A 372 4.32 -15.93 -4.57
N SER A 373 3.73 -14.88 -5.16
CA SER A 373 2.28 -14.67 -5.17
C SER A 373 1.55 -15.81 -5.87
N ARG A 374 2.07 -16.27 -7.01
CA ARG A 374 1.53 -17.43 -7.74
C ARG A 374 1.62 -18.71 -6.90
N GLN A 375 2.78 -18.98 -6.29
CA GLN A 375 2.95 -20.15 -5.43
C GLN A 375 2.00 -20.13 -4.22
N LEU A 376 1.80 -18.96 -3.60
CA LEU A 376 0.82 -18.77 -2.52
C LEU A 376 -0.61 -19.07 -2.98
N GLN A 377 -1.00 -18.59 -4.15
CA GLN A 377 -2.32 -18.88 -4.74
C GLN A 377 -2.51 -20.37 -5.00
N ASP A 378 -1.51 -21.04 -5.54
CA ASP A 378 -1.53 -22.49 -5.78
C ASP A 378 -1.66 -23.29 -4.48
N ILE A 379 -0.95 -22.87 -3.42
CA ILE A 379 -1.04 -23.49 -2.09
C ILE A 379 -2.43 -23.28 -1.47
N ILE A 380 -2.99 -22.08 -1.57
CA ILE A 380 -4.36 -21.80 -1.10
C ILE A 380 -5.37 -22.66 -1.87
N ALA A 381 -5.24 -22.76 -3.19
CA ALA A 381 -6.11 -23.59 -4.02
C ALA A 381 -6.00 -25.08 -3.65
N PHE A 382 -4.77 -25.59 -3.48
CA PHE A 382 -4.50 -26.95 -3.07
C PHE A 382 -5.11 -27.26 -1.69
N ARG A 383 -4.90 -26.40 -0.70
CA ARG A 383 -5.45 -26.56 0.65
C ARG A 383 -6.97 -26.48 0.67
N ASN A 384 -7.58 -25.58 -0.10
CA ASN A 384 -9.03 -25.52 -0.24
C ASN A 384 -9.59 -26.81 -0.87
N SER A 385 -8.90 -27.37 -1.87
CA SER A 385 -9.28 -28.66 -2.45
C SER A 385 -9.15 -29.80 -1.44
N GLU A 386 -8.08 -29.84 -0.64
CA GLU A 386 -7.90 -30.86 0.39
C GLU A 386 -8.95 -30.76 1.50
N LEU A 387 -9.24 -29.54 1.97
CA LEU A 387 -10.30 -29.28 2.95
C LEU A 387 -11.67 -29.70 2.42
N ASN A 388 -11.99 -29.37 1.17
CA ASN A 388 -13.26 -29.76 0.56
C ASN A 388 -13.36 -31.27 0.40
N ASN A 389 -12.26 -31.95 0.02
CA ASN A 389 -12.23 -33.41 -0.04
C ASN A 389 -12.45 -34.04 1.35
N ARG A 390 -11.81 -33.51 2.39
CA ARG A 390 -12.00 -33.99 3.78
C ARG A 390 -13.43 -33.75 4.28
N ILE A 391 -14.04 -32.61 3.95
CA ILE A 391 -15.44 -32.34 4.27
C ILE A 391 -16.34 -33.31 3.51
N ALA A 392 -16.08 -33.56 2.23
CA ALA A 392 -16.84 -34.52 1.44
C ALA A 392 -16.71 -35.94 1.99
N THR A 393 -15.51 -36.39 2.35
CA THR A 393 -15.30 -37.73 2.94
C THR A 393 -15.94 -37.84 4.32
N ALA A 394 -15.75 -36.87 5.22
CA ALA A 394 -16.40 -36.85 6.53
C ALA A 394 -17.93 -36.76 6.43
N THR A 395 -18.46 -36.01 5.47
CA THR A 395 -19.90 -35.94 5.19
C THR A 395 -20.39 -37.27 4.64
N SER A 396 -19.64 -37.92 3.75
CA SER A 396 -20.01 -39.23 3.19
C SER A 396 -20.01 -40.34 4.25
N THR A 397 -19.02 -40.35 5.16
CA THR A 397 -18.95 -41.34 6.25
C THR A 397 -20.04 -41.10 7.28
N SER A 398 -20.30 -39.84 7.65
CA SER A 398 -21.41 -39.46 8.52
C SER A 398 -22.77 -39.83 7.89
N THR A 399 -22.96 -39.52 6.61
CA THR A 399 -24.18 -39.89 5.87
C THR A 399 -24.34 -41.41 5.79
N GLY A 400 -23.25 -42.15 5.55
CA GLY A 400 -23.25 -43.62 5.57
C GLY A 400 -23.65 -44.19 6.92
N ALA A 401 -23.10 -43.65 8.02
CA ALA A 401 -23.47 -44.04 9.38
C ALA A 401 -24.93 -43.71 9.72
N VAL A 402 -25.45 -42.56 9.25
CA VAL A 402 -26.86 -42.19 9.39
C VAL A 402 -27.76 -43.16 8.63
N VAL A 403 -27.38 -43.55 7.41
CA VAL A 403 -28.12 -44.54 6.61
C VAL A 403 -28.09 -45.91 7.30
N GLU A 404 -26.94 -46.35 7.82
CA GLU A 404 -26.81 -47.61 8.54
C GLU A 404 -27.67 -47.62 9.81
N LEU A 405 -27.59 -46.56 10.62
CA LEU A 405 -28.39 -46.42 11.84
C LEU A 405 -29.89 -46.38 11.54
N THR A 406 -30.30 -45.68 10.48
CA THR A 406 -31.69 -45.64 10.01
C THR A 406 -32.17 -47.03 9.59
N SER A 407 -31.32 -47.82 8.91
CA SER A 407 -31.68 -49.17 8.48
C SER A 407 -31.81 -50.14 9.66
N LYS A 408 -30.89 -50.10 10.63
CA LYS A 408 -30.96 -50.88 11.87
C LYS A 408 -32.16 -50.49 12.72
N SER A 409 -32.43 -49.20 12.89
CA SER A 409 -33.62 -48.70 13.59
C SER A 409 -34.91 -49.17 12.92
N SER A 410 -34.98 -49.17 11.58
CA SER A 410 -36.12 -49.71 10.82
C SER A 410 -36.33 -51.22 11.07
N HIS A 411 -35.23 -51.98 11.15
CA HIS A 411 -35.27 -53.42 11.44
C HIS A 411 -35.71 -53.71 12.88
N GLU A 412 -35.15 -53.02 13.87
CA GLU A 412 -35.56 -53.13 15.28
C GLU A 412 -37.04 -52.78 15.44
N ALA A 413 -37.51 -51.71 14.80
CA ALA A 413 -38.92 -51.35 14.81
C ALA A 413 -39.80 -52.46 14.21
N ARG A 414 -39.31 -53.22 13.21
CA ARG A 414 -40.03 -54.38 12.66
C ARG A 414 -40.04 -55.56 13.63
N ILE A 415 -38.92 -55.88 14.28
CA ILE A 415 -38.86 -56.97 15.28
C ILE A 415 -39.80 -56.68 16.44
N VAL A 416 -39.76 -55.45 16.98
CA VAL A 416 -40.65 -55.03 18.08
C VAL A 416 -42.12 -55.21 17.67
N LYS A 417 -42.48 -54.88 16.42
CA LYS A 417 -43.84 -55.12 15.90
C LYS A 417 -44.20 -56.60 15.86
N VAL A 418 -43.31 -57.47 15.37
CA VAL A 418 -43.57 -58.92 15.31
C VAL A 418 -43.73 -59.51 16.71
N LEU A 419 -42.83 -59.18 17.65
CA LEU A 419 -42.92 -59.63 19.04
C LEU A 419 -44.23 -59.17 19.69
N THR A 420 -44.63 -57.91 19.44
CA THR A 420 -45.92 -57.38 19.93
C THR A 420 -47.08 -58.22 19.42
N ILE A 421 -47.09 -58.60 18.13
CA ILE A 421 -48.14 -59.46 17.55
C ILE A 421 -48.16 -60.85 18.20
N VAL A 422 -46.99 -61.49 18.38
CA VAL A 422 -46.89 -62.82 19.00
C VAL A 422 -47.40 -62.81 20.44
N ALA A 423 -46.97 -61.84 21.24
CA ALA A 423 -47.43 -61.68 22.62
C ALA A 423 -48.95 -61.50 22.68
N LEU A 424 -49.51 -60.76 21.72
CA LEU A 424 -50.93 -60.50 21.65
C LEU A 424 -51.79 -61.72 21.28
N ILE A 425 -51.21 -62.70 20.60
CA ILE A 425 -51.85 -64.00 20.31
C ILE A 425 -51.71 -64.93 21.52
N TYR A 426 -50.52 -64.98 22.12
CA TYR A 426 -50.20 -65.87 23.22
C TYR A 426 -50.95 -65.51 24.51
N VAL A 427 -50.95 -64.22 24.90
CA VAL A 427 -51.54 -63.78 26.18
C VAL A 427 -53.03 -64.17 26.32
N PRO A 428 -53.91 -63.92 25.33
CA PRO A 428 -55.30 -64.36 25.40
C PRO A 428 -55.46 -65.88 25.42
N ALA A 429 -54.65 -66.60 24.65
CA ALA A 429 -54.69 -68.05 24.56
C ALA A 429 -54.27 -68.69 25.90
N SER A 430 -53.20 -68.19 26.51
CA SER A 430 -52.75 -68.60 27.84
C SER A 430 -53.74 -68.21 28.93
N PHE A 431 -54.29 -67.00 28.89
CA PHE A 431 -55.33 -66.59 29.84
C PHE A 431 -56.56 -67.50 29.76
N ALA A 432 -57.02 -67.85 28.56
CA ALA A 432 -58.12 -68.80 28.39
C ALA A 432 -57.76 -70.20 28.92
N ALA A 433 -56.51 -70.65 28.75
CA ALA A 433 -56.05 -71.95 29.26
C ALA A 433 -55.97 -71.97 30.80
N ASP A 434 -55.38 -70.93 31.39
CA ASP A 434 -55.21 -70.78 32.85
C ASP A 434 -56.56 -70.57 33.54
N PHE A 435 -57.43 -69.71 33.00
CA PHE A 435 -58.75 -69.43 33.56
C PHE A 435 -59.63 -70.68 33.61
N LEU A 436 -59.53 -71.53 32.60
CA LEU A 436 -60.25 -72.79 32.58
C LEU A 436 -59.60 -73.84 33.52
N GLN A 437 -58.38 -73.62 34.05
CA GLN A 437 -57.61 -74.54 34.90
C GLN A 437 -57.48 -75.96 34.30
N MET A 438 -57.30 -76.08 32.98
CA MET A 438 -57.54 -77.35 32.28
C MET A 438 -56.28 -78.18 32.00
N GLY A 439 -56.15 -79.30 32.71
CA GLY A 439 -55.29 -80.43 32.33
C GLY A 439 -55.95 -81.26 31.21
N TYR A 440 -55.85 -80.82 29.96
CA TYR A 440 -56.48 -81.48 28.80
C TYR A 440 -56.00 -82.91 28.52
N VAL A 441 -54.89 -83.32 29.14
CA VAL A 441 -54.29 -84.64 28.94
C VAL A 441 -54.38 -85.41 30.25
N SER A 442 -55.50 -86.08 30.48
CA SER A 442 -55.55 -87.19 31.44
C SER A 442 -54.95 -88.42 30.76
N VAL A 443 -53.75 -88.82 31.20
CA VAL A 443 -53.13 -90.09 30.77
C VAL A 443 -53.78 -91.19 31.59
N ASP A 444 -54.71 -91.93 30.99
CA ASP A 444 -55.31 -93.10 31.62
C ASP A 444 -54.26 -94.24 31.67
N GLN A 445 -53.95 -94.76 32.85
CA GLN A 445 -52.79 -95.64 33.05
C GLN A 445 -52.99 -97.10 32.60
N ASP A 446 -54.11 -97.42 31.97
CA ASP A 446 -54.39 -98.78 31.51
C ASP A 446 -54.01 -99.01 30.04
N ARG A 447 -52.74 -99.42 29.89
CA ARG A 447 -52.16 -100.28 28.84
C ARG A 447 -52.28 -99.90 27.37
N ASN A 448 -52.88 -98.79 26.97
CA ASN A 448 -52.66 -98.22 25.63
C ASN A 448 -52.77 -96.70 25.67
N PHE A 449 -51.69 -96.03 25.27
CA PHE A 449 -51.53 -94.57 25.23
C PHE A 449 -52.49 -93.93 24.20
N HIS A 450 -53.78 -93.85 24.50
CA HIS A 450 -54.75 -93.11 23.70
C HIS A 450 -55.01 -91.75 24.36
N ILE A 451 -54.47 -90.70 23.75
CA ILE A 451 -54.78 -89.31 24.08
C ILE A 451 -56.24 -89.06 23.66
N VAL A 452 -57.17 -89.13 24.62
CA VAL A 452 -58.56 -88.72 24.38
C VAL A 452 -58.64 -87.22 24.63
N ALA A 453 -58.67 -86.42 23.57
CA ALA A 453 -58.93 -85.00 23.67
C ALA A 453 -60.35 -84.78 24.21
N SER A 454 -60.48 -84.31 25.45
CA SER A 454 -61.78 -84.00 26.05
C SER A 454 -62.49 -82.86 25.28
N MET A 455 -63.82 -82.89 25.28
CA MET A 455 -64.71 -81.87 24.68
C MET A 455 -64.38 -80.43 25.13
N ASP A 456 -63.70 -80.32 26.26
CA ASP A 456 -63.24 -79.08 26.88
C ASP A 456 -62.23 -78.27 26.01
N VAL A 457 -61.47 -78.93 25.12
CA VAL A 457 -60.53 -78.24 24.21
C VAL A 457 -61.28 -77.29 23.26
N TRP A 458 -62.50 -77.66 22.86
CA TRP A 458 -63.32 -76.86 21.97
C TRP A 458 -63.82 -75.57 22.65
N LEU A 459 -64.10 -75.63 23.95
CA LEU A 459 -64.54 -74.48 24.75
C LEU A 459 -63.43 -73.43 24.88
N TRP A 460 -62.17 -73.87 25.01
CA TRP A 460 -61.00 -73.00 24.96
C TRP A 460 -60.85 -72.28 23.62
N VAL A 461 -61.02 -72.99 22.49
CA VAL A 461 -60.95 -72.36 21.15
C VAL A 461 -62.02 -71.28 21.00
N ILE A 462 -63.26 -71.54 21.44
CA ILE A 462 -64.36 -70.56 21.35
C ILE A 462 -64.05 -69.29 22.15
N ILE A 463 -63.42 -69.39 23.32
CA ILE A 463 -63.12 -68.22 24.17
C ILE A 463 -61.85 -67.51 23.69
N ALA A 464 -60.79 -68.26 23.38
CA ALA A 464 -59.50 -67.71 22.99
C ALA A 464 -59.58 -66.94 21.66
N PHE A 465 -60.27 -67.48 20.65
CA PHE A 465 -60.32 -66.91 19.31
C PHE A 465 -60.90 -65.48 19.24
N PRO A 466 -62.09 -65.16 19.80
CA PRO A 466 -62.63 -63.81 19.80
C PRO A 466 -61.77 -62.84 20.62
N LEU A 467 -61.12 -63.32 21.69
CA LEU A 467 -60.22 -62.49 22.50
C LEU A 467 -58.95 -62.11 21.72
N ILE A 468 -58.39 -63.05 20.93
CA ILE A 468 -57.29 -62.78 19.99
C ILE A 468 -57.73 -61.81 18.88
N LEU A 469 -58.91 -62.02 18.28
CA LEU A 469 -59.44 -61.12 17.25
C LEU A 469 -59.64 -59.69 17.79
N LEU A 470 -60.20 -59.55 18.99
CA LEU A 470 -60.37 -58.27 19.65
C LEU A 470 -59.01 -57.60 19.84
N ALA A 471 -58.03 -58.33 20.38
CA ALA A 471 -56.70 -57.79 20.59
C ALA A 471 -56.06 -57.33 19.25
N LEU A 472 -56.09 -58.16 18.20
CA LEU A 472 -55.55 -57.82 16.88
C LEU A 472 -56.25 -56.60 16.27
N SER A 473 -57.57 -56.47 16.48
CA SER A 473 -58.33 -55.30 16.02
C SER A 473 -57.86 -54.01 16.72
N VAL A 474 -57.54 -54.07 18.02
CA VAL A 474 -56.98 -52.94 18.78
C VAL A 474 -55.60 -52.55 18.24
N LEU A 475 -54.73 -53.52 17.94
CA LEU A 475 -53.44 -53.22 17.30
C LEU A 475 -53.60 -52.54 15.94
N LEU A 476 -54.50 -53.03 15.10
CA LEU A 476 -54.75 -52.44 13.78
C LEU A 476 -55.25 -51.00 13.90
N VAL A 477 -56.18 -50.75 14.84
CA VAL A 477 -56.66 -49.38 15.14
C VAL A 477 -55.51 -48.51 15.63
N CYS A 478 -54.68 -48.98 16.56
CA CYS A 478 -53.49 -48.26 17.03
C CYS A 478 -52.49 -47.95 15.90
N GLU A 479 -52.23 -48.90 14.99
CA GLU A 479 -51.36 -48.67 13.83
C GLU A 479 -51.94 -47.62 12.89
N VAL A 480 -53.24 -47.69 12.58
CA VAL A 480 -53.90 -46.73 11.68
C VAL A 480 -53.89 -45.34 12.30
N LEU A 481 -54.18 -45.22 13.61
CA LEU A 481 -54.10 -43.95 14.34
C LEU A 481 -52.66 -43.42 14.38
N GLY A 482 -51.67 -44.28 14.58
CA GLY A 482 -50.25 -43.94 14.52
C GLY A 482 -49.82 -43.42 13.14
N ARG A 483 -50.18 -44.14 12.07
CA ARG A 483 -49.90 -43.72 10.69
C ARG A 483 -50.60 -42.41 10.33
N ARG A 484 -51.84 -42.21 10.81
CA ARG A 484 -52.56 -40.94 10.63
C ARG A 484 -51.89 -39.79 11.35
N LYS A 485 -51.40 -39.97 12.59
CA LYS A 485 -50.62 -38.94 13.31
C LYS A 485 -49.33 -38.57 12.58
N VAL A 486 -48.61 -39.55 12.03
CA VAL A 486 -47.40 -39.29 11.23
C VAL A 486 -47.74 -38.56 9.92
N ALA A 487 -48.80 -38.97 9.21
CA ALA A 487 -49.25 -38.30 8.00
C ALA A 487 -49.77 -36.88 8.27
N GLN A 488 -50.48 -36.66 9.38
CA GLN A 488 -50.90 -35.33 9.82
C GLN A 488 -49.69 -34.47 10.21
N GLY A 489 -48.73 -35.02 10.96
CA GLY A 489 -47.48 -34.36 11.28
C GLY A 489 -46.72 -33.90 10.03
N ALA A 490 -46.59 -34.77 9.03
CA ALA A 490 -45.97 -34.45 7.75
C ALA A 490 -46.76 -33.43 6.91
N ALA A 491 -48.10 -33.43 6.99
CA ALA A 491 -48.94 -32.43 6.32
C ALA A 491 -48.95 -31.08 7.04
N THR A 492 -48.79 -31.06 8.37
CA THR A 492 -48.67 -29.83 9.17
C THR A 492 -47.26 -29.25 9.15
N SER A 493 -46.23 -30.06 8.87
CA SER A 493 -44.88 -29.57 8.56
C SER A 493 -44.82 -29.04 7.12
N ASN A 494 -45.70 -28.10 6.80
CA ASN A 494 -45.53 -27.13 5.72
C ASN A 494 -44.77 -25.89 6.21
N THR A 495 -44.10 -25.97 7.36
CA THR A 495 -43.06 -25.01 7.69
C THR A 495 -41.86 -25.30 6.81
N PRO A 496 -41.48 -24.41 5.88
CA PRO A 496 -40.28 -24.59 5.09
C PRO A 496 -39.12 -24.54 6.08
N VAL A 497 -38.55 -25.70 6.40
CA VAL A 497 -37.29 -25.76 7.13
C VAL A 497 -36.23 -25.33 6.11
N PHE A 498 -36.03 -24.02 6.10
CA PHE A 498 -34.86 -23.29 5.65
C PHE A 498 -33.84 -24.13 4.89
N THR A 499 -33.85 -23.97 3.57
CA THR A 499 -32.64 -23.80 2.78
C THR A 499 -31.70 -22.82 3.50
N ASN A 500 -30.79 -23.37 4.30
CA ASN A 500 -29.53 -22.76 4.70
C ASN A 500 -28.45 -23.83 4.54
N ILE A 501 -28.23 -24.22 3.28
CA ILE A 501 -26.98 -24.81 2.80
C ILE A 501 -26.70 -24.14 1.44
N VAL A 502 -26.35 -22.85 1.49
CA VAL A 502 -25.28 -22.20 0.71
C VAL A 502 -24.65 -21.18 1.65
#